data_AF-Q1V2K6-F1
#
_entry.id   AF-Q1V2K6-F1
#
_cell.length_a   1.000
_cell.length_b   1.000
_cell.length_c   1.000
_cell.angle_alpha   90.00
_cell.angle_beta   90.00
_cell.angle_gamma   90.00
#
_symmetry.space_group_name_H-M   'P 1'
#
loop_
_entity.id
_entity.type
_entity.pdbx_description
1 polymer ?
#
loop_
_entity_poly.entity_id
_entity_poly.type
_entity_poly.pdbx_seq_one_letter_code
_entity_poly.pdbx_strand_id
1 'polypeptide(L)'
;MLSDKIKDYLNEYISQEVYVQVAVAKGKNKISTNAAISKYFESNHFQGLAEGKPYNTFLDDLKDKCLGKLVNSPMKDSKTDDEIIIELQNKLNTLDIGELNDTYWEVETGEYLRGADIKEIELERDTLIKFLTSKDEAHDTVSTLCKNYEKLCKQKYPEAPLPLEIL
;
A
#
# COMPACT_ATOMS: atom_id res chain seq x y z
N MET A 1 -0.89 9.39 14.13
CA MET A 1 -0.16 8.11 14.14
C MET A 1 -1.05 7.17 13.39
N LEU A 2 -0.57 6.68 12.26
CA LEU A 2 -1.30 5.75 11.42
C LEU A 2 -1.80 4.56 12.24
N SER A 3 -3.06 4.19 12.00
CA SER A 3 -3.65 2.99 12.59
C SER A 3 -2.85 1.75 12.19
N ASP A 4 -2.88 0.72 13.04
CA ASP A 4 -2.23 -0.55 12.71
C ASP A 4 -2.84 -1.18 11.46
N LYS A 5 -4.15 -0.96 11.22
CA LYS A 5 -4.85 -1.50 10.05
C LYS A 5 -4.37 -0.85 8.73
N ILE A 6 -4.14 0.46 8.68
CA ILE A 6 -3.54 1.11 7.51
C ILE A 6 -2.09 0.66 7.32
N LYS A 7 -1.31 0.55 8.41
CA LYS A 7 0.09 0.08 8.34
C LYS A 7 0.18 -1.34 7.80
N ASP A 8 -0.68 -2.22 8.29
CA ASP A 8 -0.75 -3.62 7.85
C ASP A 8 -1.15 -3.70 6.37
N TYR A 9 -2.17 -2.91 5.96
CA TYR A 9 -2.60 -2.85 4.57
C TYR A 9 -1.49 -2.34 3.65
N LEU A 10 -0.83 -1.23 3.99
CA LEU A 10 0.30 -0.68 3.24
C LEU A 10 1.44 -1.69 3.15
N ASN A 11 1.82 -2.31 4.27
CA ASN A 11 2.88 -3.32 4.28
C ASN A 11 2.50 -4.53 3.42
N GLU A 12 1.26 -5.02 3.47
CA GLU A 12 0.75 -6.06 2.58
C GLU A 12 0.87 -5.66 1.11
N TYR A 13 0.34 -4.49 0.74
CA TYR A 13 0.33 -3.96 -0.62
C TYR A 13 1.75 -3.83 -1.19
N ILE A 14 2.66 -3.15 -0.47
CA ILE A 14 4.04 -2.94 -0.93
C ILE A 14 4.81 -4.27 -0.99
N SER A 15 4.64 -5.14 0.01
CA SER A 15 5.32 -6.42 0.06
C SER A 15 4.86 -7.35 -1.07
N GLN A 16 3.57 -7.34 -1.40
CA GLN A 16 2.99 -8.10 -2.51
C GLN A 16 3.60 -7.68 -3.85
N GLU A 17 3.61 -6.37 -4.12
CA GLU A 17 4.14 -5.80 -5.37
C GLU A 17 5.57 -6.27 -5.63
N VAL A 18 6.43 -6.26 -4.61
CA VAL A 18 7.82 -6.74 -4.71
C VAL A 18 7.88 -8.26 -4.83
N TYR A 19 7.16 -8.99 -3.98
CA TYR A 19 7.17 -10.45 -3.93
C TYR A 19 6.82 -11.07 -5.28
N VAL A 20 5.76 -10.59 -5.92
CA VAL A 20 5.29 -11.11 -7.21
C VAL A 20 6.37 -10.99 -8.28
N GLN A 21 7.07 -9.86 -8.34
CA GLN A 21 8.12 -9.65 -9.35
C GLN A 21 9.34 -10.55 -9.11
N VAL A 22 9.76 -10.72 -7.85
CA VAL A 22 10.85 -11.63 -7.51
C VAL A 22 10.46 -13.09 -7.78
N ALA A 23 9.22 -13.50 -7.45
CA ALA A 23 8.71 -14.84 -7.72
C ALA A 23 8.65 -15.14 -9.22
N VAL A 24 8.19 -14.18 -10.02
CA VAL A 24 8.19 -14.27 -11.49
C VAL A 24 9.62 -14.41 -12.02
N ALA A 25 10.57 -13.62 -11.51
CA ALA A 25 11.97 -13.72 -11.90
C ALA A 25 12.57 -15.10 -11.54
N LYS A 26 12.32 -15.61 -10.32
CA LYS A 26 12.76 -16.93 -9.86
C LYS A 26 12.22 -18.04 -10.76
N GLY A 27 10.90 -18.06 -10.98
CA GLY A 27 10.21 -19.08 -11.77
C GLY A 27 10.62 -19.09 -13.24
N LYS A 28 10.64 -17.92 -13.89
CA LYS A 28 11.01 -17.80 -15.32
C LYS A 28 12.45 -18.24 -15.59
N ASN A 29 13.37 -17.95 -14.68
CA ASN A 29 14.80 -18.20 -14.89
C ASN A 29 15.28 -19.50 -14.23
N LYS A 30 14.45 -20.16 -13.41
CA LYS A 30 14.81 -21.36 -12.63
C LYS A 30 16.08 -21.16 -11.80
N ILE A 31 16.16 -20.01 -11.12
CA ILE A 31 17.30 -19.59 -10.31
C ILE A 31 16.97 -19.61 -8.82
N SER A 32 17.98 -19.43 -7.96
CA SER A 32 17.77 -19.25 -6.52
C SER A 32 17.06 -17.93 -6.20
N THR A 33 16.50 -17.82 -5.00
CA THR A 33 15.82 -16.60 -4.55
C THR A 33 16.75 -15.40 -4.50
N ASN A 34 17.98 -15.55 -3.98
CA ASN A 34 18.97 -14.47 -3.97
C ASN A 34 19.33 -14.01 -5.39
N ALA A 35 19.48 -14.95 -6.34
CA ALA A 35 19.72 -14.59 -7.73
C ALA A 35 18.51 -13.89 -8.38
N ALA A 36 17.29 -14.28 -7.99
CA ALA A 36 16.07 -13.62 -8.45
C ALA A 36 15.94 -12.19 -7.91
N ILE A 37 16.34 -11.93 -6.66
CA ILE A 37 16.41 -10.59 -6.08
C ILE A 37 17.42 -9.72 -6.84
N SER A 38 18.64 -10.25 -7.08
CA SER A 38 19.63 -9.54 -7.89
C SER A 38 19.11 -9.21 -9.30
N LYS A 39 18.37 -10.14 -9.91
CA LYS A 39 17.75 -9.92 -11.22
C LYS A 39 16.60 -8.91 -11.18
N TYR A 40 15.86 -8.85 -10.07
CA TYR A 40 14.80 -7.85 -9.85
C TYR A 40 15.37 -6.42 -9.87
N PHE A 41 16.59 -6.21 -9.36
CA PHE A 41 17.25 -4.90 -9.40
C PHE A 41 17.53 -4.35 -10.80
N GLU A 42 17.59 -5.22 -11.80
CA GLU A 42 17.78 -4.85 -13.21
C GLU A 42 16.44 -4.50 -13.90
N SER A 43 15.32 -4.60 -13.18
CA SER A 43 13.98 -4.43 -13.76
C SER A 43 13.43 -3.02 -13.61
N ASN A 44 12.55 -2.62 -14.54
CA ASN A 44 11.77 -1.38 -14.44
C ASN A 44 10.85 -1.37 -13.20
N HIS A 45 10.51 -2.55 -12.65
CA HIS A 45 9.71 -2.65 -11.43
C HIS A 45 10.51 -2.18 -10.20
N PHE A 46 11.78 -2.58 -10.09
CA PHE A 46 12.66 -2.08 -9.05
C PHE A 46 12.92 -0.58 -9.20
N GLN A 47 13.14 -0.10 -10.43
CA GLN A 47 13.26 1.33 -10.68
C GLN A 47 12.02 2.09 -10.18
N GLY A 48 10.82 1.62 -10.51
CA GLY A 48 9.58 2.21 -10.02
C GLY A 48 9.45 2.15 -8.49
N LEU A 49 9.85 1.05 -7.85
CA LEU A 49 9.87 0.95 -6.38
C LEU A 49 10.84 1.98 -5.77
N ALA A 50 12.04 2.11 -6.32
CA ALA A 50 13.06 3.06 -5.88
C ALA A 50 12.65 4.53 -6.11
N GLU A 51 11.70 4.78 -7.02
CA GLU A 51 11.06 6.08 -7.23
C GLU A 51 9.80 6.28 -6.35
N GLY A 52 9.47 5.30 -5.50
CA GLY A 52 8.32 5.36 -4.59
C GLY A 52 6.96 5.11 -5.27
N LYS A 53 6.95 4.56 -6.49
CA LYS A 53 5.74 4.42 -7.31
C LYS A 53 4.55 3.75 -6.60
N PRO A 54 4.70 2.64 -5.86
CA PRO A 54 3.56 2.02 -5.18
C PRO A 54 2.93 2.95 -4.12
N TYR A 55 3.75 3.62 -3.32
CA TYR A 55 3.27 4.63 -2.36
C TYR A 55 2.62 5.82 -3.06
N ASN A 56 3.21 6.32 -4.15
CA ASN A 56 2.61 7.43 -4.91
C ASN A 56 1.25 7.04 -5.49
N THR A 57 1.11 5.81 -5.98
CA THR A 57 -0.17 5.28 -6.48
C THR A 57 -1.21 5.25 -5.37
N PHE A 58 -0.86 4.69 -4.21
CA PHE A 58 -1.74 4.67 -3.03
C PHE A 58 -2.14 6.08 -2.56
N LEU A 59 -1.17 7.00 -2.48
CA LEU A 59 -1.41 8.39 -2.08
C LEU A 59 -2.30 9.15 -3.07
N ASP A 60 -2.12 8.94 -4.37
CA ASP A 60 -2.94 9.57 -5.40
C ASP A 60 -4.37 8.99 -5.39
N ASP A 61 -4.50 7.68 -5.20
CA ASP A 61 -5.78 7.00 -4.99
C ASP A 61 -6.53 7.53 -3.77
N LEU A 62 -5.82 7.87 -2.69
CA LEU A 62 -6.39 8.51 -1.50
C LEU A 62 -6.84 9.95 -1.79
N LYS A 63 -6.01 10.75 -2.48
CA LYS A 63 -6.36 12.12 -2.88
C LYS A 63 -7.60 12.16 -3.77
N ASP A 64 -7.81 11.14 -4.60
CA ASP A 64 -9.03 11.00 -5.40
C ASP A 64 -10.26 10.68 -4.57
N LYS A 65 -10.07 10.04 -3.41
CA LYS A 65 -11.10 9.73 -2.42
C LYS A 65 -11.17 10.75 -1.28
N CYS A 66 -10.72 11.99 -1.53
CA CYS A 66 -10.90 13.11 -0.62
C CYS A 66 -12.39 13.49 -0.50
N LEU A 67 -12.90 13.62 0.72
CA LEU A 67 -14.32 13.92 0.97
C LEU A 67 -14.73 15.30 0.46
N GLY A 68 -13.79 16.25 0.40
CA GLY A 68 -14.01 17.57 -0.21
C GLY A 68 -14.48 17.50 -1.67
N LYS A 69 -14.08 16.46 -2.42
CA LYS A 69 -14.53 16.22 -3.80
C LYS A 69 -15.99 15.76 -3.88
N LEU A 70 -16.56 15.28 -2.78
CA LEU A 70 -17.91 14.71 -2.71
C LEU A 70 -18.96 15.69 -2.14
N VAL A 71 -18.59 16.93 -1.81
CA VAL A 71 -19.49 17.91 -1.16
C VAL A 71 -20.77 18.17 -1.95
N ASN A 72 -20.68 18.19 -3.29
CA ASN A 72 -21.81 18.41 -4.19
C ASN A 72 -22.31 17.11 -4.84
N SER A 73 -21.91 15.95 -4.32
CA SER A 73 -22.35 14.67 -4.85
C SER A 73 -23.85 14.46 -4.59
N PRO A 74 -24.64 14.00 -5.58
CA PRO A 74 -26.05 13.66 -5.35
C PRO A 74 -26.23 12.53 -4.33
N MET A 75 -25.18 11.71 -4.11
CA MET A 75 -25.17 10.67 -3.08
C MET A 75 -25.26 11.25 -1.66
N LYS A 76 -24.84 12.50 -1.43
CA LYS A 76 -24.80 13.10 -0.09
C LYS A 76 -26.17 13.11 0.61
N ASP A 77 -27.24 13.32 -0.15
CA ASP A 77 -28.61 13.46 0.38
C ASP A 77 -29.57 12.36 -0.12
N SER A 78 -29.06 11.37 -0.87
CA SER A 78 -29.88 10.28 -1.39
C SER A 78 -30.26 9.30 -0.27
N LYS A 79 -31.53 8.90 -0.21
CA LYS A 79 -31.96 7.84 0.72
C LYS A 79 -31.25 6.52 0.38
N THR A 80 -30.69 5.88 1.40
CA THR A 80 -30.04 4.57 1.31
C THR A 80 -30.21 3.83 2.62
N ASP A 81 -30.19 2.50 2.57
CA ASP A 81 -30.16 1.62 3.74
C ASP A 81 -28.75 1.01 3.94
N ASP A 82 -27.77 1.36 3.09
CA ASP A 82 -26.38 0.91 3.19
C ASP A 82 -25.64 1.64 4.31
N GLU A 83 -25.18 0.90 5.33
CA GLU A 83 -24.54 1.45 6.53
C GLU A 83 -23.26 2.23 6.23
N ILE A 84 -22.47 1.81 5.23
CA ILE A 84 -21.22 2.48 4.84
C ILE A 84 -21.56 3.83 4.20
N ILE A 85 -22.57 3.85 3.33
CA ILE A 85 -23.02 5.09 2.69
C ILE A 85 -23.64 6.03 3.73
N ILE A 86 -24.39 5.52 4.71
CA ILE A 86 -24.94 6.33 5.81
C ILE A 86 -23.81 6.98 6.61
N GLU A 87 -22.75 6.24 6.96
CA GLU A 87 -21.59 6.81 7.67
C GLU A 87 -20.92 7.92 6.85
N LEU A 88 -20.69 7.67 5.55
CA LEU A 88 -20.09 8.64 4.64
C LEU A 88 -20.95 9.90 4.53
N GLN A 89 -22.26 9.76 4.33
CA GLN A 89 -23.23 10.88 4.30
C GLN A 89 -23.20 11.67 5.61
N ASN A 90 -23.14 10.99 6.76
CA ASN A 90 -23.04 11.65 8.05
C ASN A 90 -21.77 12.51 8.15
N LYS A 91 -20.62 12.04 7.67
CA LYS A 91 -19.39 12.85 7.63
C LYS A 91 -19.50 14.04 6.67
N LEU A 92 -20.04 13.83 5.47
CA LEU A 92 -20.27 14.90 4.47
C LEU A 92 -21.22 16.00 4.95
N ASN A 93 -22.12 15.68 5.88
CA ASN A 93 -23.10 16.60 6.44
C ASN A 93 -22.66 17.26 7.75
N THR A 94 -21.71 16.67 8.49
CA THR A 94 -21.29 17.18 9.81
C THR A 94 -19.98 17.98 9.77
N LEU A 95 -19.04 17.60 8.92
CA LEU A 95 -17.73 18.25 8.82
C LEU A 95 -17.82 19.56 8.03
N ASP A 96 -16.97 20.53 8.39
CA ASP A 96 -16.84 21.75 7.59
C ASP A 96 -16.01 21.51 6.32
N ILE A 97 -16.01 22.49 5.41
CA ILE A 97 -15.31 22.36 4.12
C ILE A 97 -13.79 22.18 4.27
N GLY A 98 -13.19 22.77 5.30
CA GLY A 98 -11.76 22.61 5.59
C GLY A 98 -11.46 21.20 6.06
N GLU A 99 -12.26 20.68 6.98
CA GLU A 99 -12.15 19.31 7.48
C GLU A 99 -12.39 18.28 6.37
N LEU A 100 -13.37 18.52 5.48
CA LEU A 100 -13.66 17.64 4.34
C LEU A 100 -12.49 17.59 3.35
N ASN A 101 -11.86 18.73 3.09
CA ASN A 101 -10.67 18.80 2.23
C ASN A 101 -9.43 18.15 2.88
N ASP A 102 -9.46 17.92 4.20
CA ASP A 102 -8.41 17.21 4.93
C ASP A 102 -8.79 15.76 5.29
N THR A 103 -9.93 15.25 4.81
CA THR A 103 -10.38 13.88 5.08
C THR A 103 -10.32 13.03 3.82
N TYR A 104 -9.66 11.87 3.92
CA TYR A 104 -9.48 10.92 2.82
C TYR A 104 -10.03 9.57 3.23
N TRP A 105 -10.81 8.93 2.36
CA TRP A 105 -11.36 7.60 2.63
C TRP A 105 -10.50 6.51 1.99
N GLU A 106 -9.92 5.64 2.81
CA GLU A 106 -9.27 4.42 2.36
C GLU A 106 -10.32 3.30 2.38
N VAL A 107 -10.65 2.79 1.19
CA VAL A 107 -11.83 1.93 0.98
C VAL A 107 -11.57 0.50 1.45
N GLU A 108 -10.35 -0.01 1.30
CA GLU A 108 -10.04 -1.40 1.60
C GLU A 108 -10.03 -1.67 3.12
N THR A 109 -9.61 -0.68 3.90
CA THR A 109 -9.66 -0.69 5.36
C THR A 109 -10.93 -0.04 5.90
N GLY A 110 -11.63 0.78 5.11
CA GLY A 110 -12.76 1.58 5.56
C GLY A 110 -12.38 2.73 6.49
N GLU A 111 -11.08 3.00 6.69
CA GLU A 111 -10.62 4.06 7.60
C GLU A 111 -10.58 5.43 6.91
N TYR A 112 -10.77 6.47 7.72
CA TYR A 112 -10.67 7.85 7.29
C TYR A 112 -9.35 8.43 7.79
N LEU A 113 -8.52 8.87 6.84
CA LEU A 113 -7.21 9.45 7.08
C LEU A 113 -7.29 10.98 7.06
N ARG A 114 -6.40 11.62 7.81
CA ARG A 114 -6.19 13.07 7.81
C ARG A 114 -4.92 13.45 7.07
N GLY A 115 -4.76 14.72 6.73
CA GLY A 115 -3.52 15.20 6.08
C GLY A 115 -2.26 14.94 6.90
N ALA A 116 -2.36 14.80 8.22
CA ALA A 116 -1.25 14.36 9.07
C ALA A 116 -0.84 12.90 8.80
N ASP A 117 -1.80 12.01 8.57
CA ASP A 117 -1.55 10.61 8.25
C ASP A 117 -0.95 10.47 6.85
N ILE A 118 -1.40 11.28 5.89
CA ILE A 118 -0.79 11.38 4.55
C ILE A 118 0.71 11.70 4.65
N LYS A 119 1.10 12.66 5.51
CA LYS A 119 2.51 12.99 5.73
C LYS A 119 3.31 11.86 6.37
N GLU A 120 2.69 11.06 7.23
CA GLU A 120 3.32 9.87 7.82
C GLU A 120 3.59 8.83 6.74
N ILE A 121 2.64 8.60 5.82
CA ILE A 121 2.82 7.71 4.65
C ILE A 121 3.90 8.21 3.70
N GLU A 122 3.97 9.54 3.44
CA GLU A 122 5.04 10.14 2.64
C GLU A 122 6.42 9.95 3.29
N LEU A 123 6.51 10.06 4.61
CA LEU A 123 7.75 9.82 5.35
C LEU A 123 8.18 8.35 5.29
N GLU A 124 7.24 7.41 5.37
CA GLU A 124 7.51 5.99 5.19
C GLU A 124 8.03 5.70 3.77
N ARG A 125 7.41 6.27 2.74
CA ARG A 125 7.87 6.18 1.35
C ARG A 125 9.31 6.67 1.21
N ASP A 126 9.61 7.86 1.72
CA ASP A 126 10.92 8.48 1.55
C ASP A 126 12.01 7.69 2.31
N THR A 127 11.63 7.09 3.45
CA THR A 127 12.49 6.18 4.22
C THR A 127 12.79 4.90 3.43
N LEU A 128 11.77 4.28 2.82
CA LEU A 128 11.95 3.11 1.96
C LEU A 128 12.88 3.42 0.77
N ILE A 129 12.63 4.53 0.06
CA ILE A 129 13.46 4.95 -1.08
C ILE A 129 14.93 5.06 -0.68
N LYS A 130 15.20 5.67 0.48
CA LYS A 130 16.56 5.82 1.01
C LYS A 130 17.27 4.47 1.15
N PHE A 131 16.61 3.46 1.73
CA PHE A 131 17.18 2.12 1.87
C PHE A 131 17.39 1.42 0.53
N LEU A 132 16.55 1.69 -0.47
CA LEU A 132 16.69 1.11 -1.81
C LEU A 132 17.82 1.75 -2.63
N THR A 133 18.32 2.92 -2.24
CA THR A 133 19.39 3.62 -2.97
C THR A 133 20.79 3.11 -2.57
N SER A 134 20.92 2.47 -1.40
CA SER A 134 22.14 1.83 -0.95
C SER A 134 22.15 0.37 -1.40
N LYS A 135 23.18 -0.04 -2.16
CA LYS A 135 23.22 -1.39 -2.78
C LYS A 135 23.10 -2.53 -1.74
N ASP A 136 23.77 -2.38 -0.60
CA ASP A 136 23.77 -3.41 0.44
C ASP A 136 22.42 -3.42 1.19
N GLU A 137 21.86 -2.25 1.51
CA GLU A 137 20.57 -2.12 2.20
C GLU A 137 19.39 -2.50 1.30
N ALA A 138 19.50 -2.30 -0.02
CA ALA A 138 18.45 -2.63 -0.98
C ALA A 138 18.15 -4.13 -1.00
N HIS A 139 19.18 -4.97 -0.91
CA HIS A 139 19.00 -6.43 -0.87
C HIS A 139 18.27 -6.87 0.39
N ASP A 140 18.67 -6.37 1.55
CA ASP A 140 18.02 -6.71 2.82
C ASP A 140 16.59 -6.17 2.88
N THR A 141 16.36 -4.98 2.32
CA THR A 141 15.03 -4.37 2.22
C THR A 141 14.10 -5.21 1.35
N VAL A 142 14.52 -5.56 0.13
CA VAL A 142 13.71 -6.41 -0.77
C VAL A 142 13.50 -7.80 -0.18
N SER A 143 14.53 -8.37 0.45
CA SER A 143 14.40 -9.66 1.16
C SER A 143 13.38 -9.58 2.29
N THR A 144 13.37 -8.48 3.04
CA THR A 144 12.42 -8.24 4.14
C THR A 144 10.99 -8.10 3.62
N LEU A 145 10.76 -7.31 2.57
CA LEU A 145 9.45 -7.20 1.91
C LEU A 145 8.96 -8.57 1.42
N CYS A 146 9.83 -9.36 0.78
CA CYS A 146 9.48 -10.71 0.36
C CYS A 146 9.09 -11.61 1.53
N LYS A 147 9.85 -11.57 2.65
CA LYS A 147 9.54 -12.32 3.87
C LYS A 147 8.22 -11.88 4.51
N ASN A 148 7.95 -10.58 4.52
CA ASN A 148 6.69 -10.05 5.06
C ASN A 148 5.50 -10.64 4.30
N TYR A 149 5.56 -10.65 2.97
CA TYR A 149 4.49 -11.25 2.18
C TYR A 149 4.39 -12.77 2.37
N GLU A 150 5.50 -13.53 2.44
CA GLU A 150 5.41 -14.98 2.68
C GLU A 150 4.82 -15.32 4.05
N LYS A 151 5.11 -14.53 5.09
CA LYS A 151 4.48 -14.72 6.42
C LYS A 151 2.96 -14.59 6.30
N LEU A 152 2.50 -13.59 5.56
CA LEU A 152 1.09 -13.37 5.29
C LEU A 152 0.50 -14.53 4.45
N CYS A 153 1.20 -15.00 3.42
CA CYS A 153 0.78 -16.16 2.63
C CYS A 153 0.62 -17.42 3.49
N LYS A 154 1.56 -17.71 4.41
CA LYS A 154 1.43 -18.85 5.34
C LYS A 154 0.22 -18.72 6.26
N GLN A 155 -0.11 -17.51 6.69
CA GLN A 155 -1.28 -17.27 7.55
C GLN A 155 -2.60 -17.44 6.79
N LYS A 156 -2.70 -16.87 5.59
CA LYS A 156 -3.92 -16.92 4.76
C LYS A 156 -4.11 -18.28 4.06
N TYR A 157 -3.01 -18.93 3.67
CA TYR A 157 -2.98 -20.13 2.84
C TYR A 157 -1.90 -21.13 3.31
N PRO A 158 -2.07 -21.78 4.48
CA PRO A 158 -1.03 -22.58 5.12
C PRO A 158 -0.54 -23.78 4.28
N GLU A 159 -1.40 -24.32 3.42
CA GLU A 159 -1.11 -25.49 2.58
C GLU A 159 -0.50 -25.11 1.21
N ALA A 160 -0.45 -23.82 0.87
CA ALA A 160 0.05 -23.39 -0.44
C ALA A 160 1.59 -23.38 -0.44
N PRO A 161 2.25 -23.91 -1.50
CA PRO A 161 3.69 -23.81 -1.61
C PRO A 161 4.09 -22.33 -1.74
N LEU A 162 5.20 -21.96 -1.11
CA LEU A 162 5.75 -20.62 -1.18
C LEU A 162 6.74 -20.49 -2.34
N PRO A 163 6.48 -19.64 -3.35
CA PRO A 163 7.38 -19.46 -4.48
C PRO A 163 8.84 -19.15 -4.12
N LEU A 164 9.11 -18.32 -3.11
CA LEU A 164 10.47 -17.88 -2.79
C LEU A 164 11.15 -18.74 -1.73
N GLU A 165 10.41 -19.34 -0.81
CA GLU A 165 10.95 -20.16 0.28
C GLU A 165 12.01 -19.37 1.08
N ILE A 166 11.72 -18.10 1.39
CA ILE A 166 12.67 -17.14 2.00
C ILE A 166 12.47 -16.98 3.52
N LEU A 167 11.47 -17.65 4.10
CA LEU A 167 11.20 -17.70 5.54
C LEU A 167 12.12 -18.63 6.32
#